data_AF-A0A661PG86-F1
#
_entry.id   AF-A0A661PG86-F1
#
_cell.length_a   1.000
_cell.length_b   1.000
_cell.length_c   1.000
_cell.angle_alpha   90.00
_cell.angle_beta   90.00
_cell.angle_gamma   90.00
#
_symmetry.space_group_name_H-M   'P 1'
#
loop_
_entity.id
_entity.type
_entity.pdbx_description
1 polymer ?
#
loop_
_entity_poly.entity_id
_entity_poly.type
_entity_poly.pdbx_seq_one_letter_code
_entity_poly.pdbx_strand_id
1 'polypeptide(L)'
;MARHRPVDRRGDHRDVARAVPSAGGSASLFACLRLGRRTADVGLATDPNPGRSRGPRALAPGARSQPQGDRVSDAPQAQPADPPSRQNTRQAAEAEQRVLGQLRLALPLVAILATTVAGALLGPGPAVLVLAGFALLAAIESLWSSLQALLGEAPLSREDAYAYGAPSAEEEQKRAVLRALKDLEFERGVGKISDEDFAELTARYRAEAKRLLQVIDERGRPGREKVEKLVDQLLKEQGLDSTHEPANDTESESEAESEADPRAQPCPHCQTANDDDAVFCKKCGARLDPNEAKK
;
A
#
# COMPACT_ATOMS: atom_id res chain seq x y z
N MET A 1 50.90 58.19 27.74
CA MET A 1 50.59 58.76 29.07
C MET A 1 49.27 59.52 28.98
N ALA A 2 48.51 59.60 30.10
CA ALA A 2 47.07 59.95 30.23
C ALA A 2 46.14 58.76 29.90
N ARG A 3 45.64 57.92 30.84
CA ARG A 3 44.85 58.12 32.09
C ARG A 3 43.55 58.90 31.88
N HIS A 4 42.44 58.17 31.69
CA HIS A 4 41.18 58.42 32.39
C HIS A 4 40.42 57.09 32.58
N ARG A 5 39.81 56.96 33.76
CA ARG A 5 39.14 55.78 34.35
C ARG A 5 37.62 56.08 34.43
N PRO A 6 36.75 55.19 34.98
CA PRO A 6 35.61 54.57 34.30
C PRO A 6 34.24 55.09 34.74
N VAL A 7 33.16 54.63 34.11
CA VAL A 7 31.80 54.66 34.66
C VAL A 7 31.19 53.26 34.64
N ASP A 8 30.73 52.88 35.83
CA ASP A 8 30.09 51.65 36.28
C ASP A 8 28.64 51.55 35.75
N ARG A 9 28.21 50.36 35.32
CA ARG A 9 26.80 49.94 35.39
C ARG A 9 26.69 48.44 35.63
N ARG A 10 26.45 48.13 36.90
CA ARG A 10 25.93 46.85 37.41
C ARG A 10 24.50 46.59 36.91
N GLY A 11 24.17 45.30 36.83
CA GLY A 11 22.85 44.71 36.62
C GLY A 11 23.07 43.31 36.06
N ASP A 12 23.53 42.34 36.86
CA ASP A 12 22.70 41.46 37.68
C ASP A 12 21.58 40.81 36.85
N HIS A 13 21.80 39.57 36.38
CA HIS A 13 20.76 38.56 36.30
C HIS A 13 21.37 37.15 36.27
N ARG A 14 21.23 36.55 37.45
CA ARG A 14 21.35 35.16 37.88
C ARG A 14 21.13 34.05 36.85
N ASP A 15 21.94 33.02 37.06
CA ASP A 15 21.73 31.61 36.77
C ASP A 15 20.26 31.15 36.82
N VAL A 16 19.85 30.39 35.80
CA VAL A 16 18.73 29.46 35.92
C VAL A 16 19.20 28.09 35.42
N ALA A 17 19.60 27.29 36.40
CA ALA A 17 19.79 25.85 36.27
C ALA A 17 18.45 25.14 36.08
N ARG A 18 18.51 24.05 35.30
CA ARG A 18 17.73 22.79 35.36
C ARG A 18 16.43 22.78 36.17
N ALA A 19 15.35 22.40 35.48
CA ALA A 19 14.29 21.60 36.09
C ALA A 19 13.77 20.57 35.07
N VAL A 20 14.03 19.30 35.37
CA VAL A 20 13.37 18.12 34.81
C VAL A 20 12.05 17.93 35.57
N PRO A 21 10.91 17.63 34.93
CA PRO A 21 9.78 17.03 35.61
C PRO A 21 9.66 15.54 35.27
N SER A 22 9.90 14.72 36.30
CA SER A 22 9.49 13.33 36.41
C SER A 22 8.22 13.25 37.27
N ALA A 23 7.15 12.65 36.75
CA ALA A 23 5.98 12.04 37.43
C ALA A 23 4.94 11.81 36.33
N GLY A 24 4.40 10.61 36.07
CA GLY A 24 3.91 9.64 37.03
C GLY A 24 2.51 10.06 37.47
N GLY A 25 1.46 9.60 36.77
CA GLY A 25 0.08 9.88 37.19
C GLY A 25 -0.97 9.63 36.11
N SER A 26 -1.57 8.44 36.13
CA SER A 26 -2.81 8.08 35.46
C SER A 26 -3.96 9.02 35.84
N ALA A 27 -4.69 9.55 34.85
CA ALA A 27 -6.11 9.88 34.99
C ALA A 27 -6.75 10.06 33.62
N SER A 28 -7.57 9.08 33.27
CA SER A 28 -8.63 9.15 32.26
C SER A 28 -9.51 10.36 32.51
N LEU A 29 -9.85 11.14 31.48
CA LEU A 29 -11.11 11.89 31.41
C LEU A 29 -11.47 12.21 29.95
N PHE A 30 -12.58 11.60 29.54
CA PHE A 30 -13.39 11.88 28.36
C PHE A 30 -13.61 13.37 28.12
N ALA A 31 -13.40 13.83 26.88
CA ALA A 31 -13.94 15.10 26.40
C ALA A 31 -14.69 14.89 25.08
N CYS A 32 -16.00 15.08 25.18
CA CYS A 32 -16.99 15.09 24.11
C CYS A 32 -16.67 16.10 23.01
N LEU A 33 -16.67 15.65 21.75
CA LEU A 33 -16.94 16.52 20.60
C LEU A 33 -18.10 15.92 19.79
N ARG A 34 -19.31 16.40 20.15
CA ARG A 34 -20.51 16.33 19.32
C ARG A 34 -20.31 17.29 18.16
N LEU A 35 -20.25 16.79 16.93
CA LEU A 35 -20.48 17.59 15.73
C LEU A 35 -21.80 17.13 15.10
N GLY A 36 -22.73 18.07 15.00
CA GLY A 36 -24.12 17.85 14.67
C GLY A 36 -24.35 17.44 13.22
N ARG A 37 -25.13 16.37 13.04
CA ARG A 37 -25.82 16.07 11.79
C ARG A 37 -27.08 16.94 11.70
N ARG A 38 -27.10 17.89 10.77
CA ARG A 38 -28.35 18.51 10.31
C ARG A 38 -28.97 17.60 9.25
N THR A 39 -30.14 17.08 9.57
CA THR A 39 -31.10 16.46 8.67
C THR A 39 -31.79 17.56 7.87
N ALA A 40 -31.76 17.45 6.54
CA ALA A 40 -32.71 18.14 5.66
C ALA A 40 -33.36 17.07 4.79
N ASP A 41 -34.63 16.82 5.09
CA ASP A 41 -35.58 16.04 4.31
C ASP A 41 -36.17 16.88 3.17
N VAL A 42 -36.80 16.15 2.24
CA VAL A 42 -37.86 16.54 1.29
C VAL A 42 -37.44 17.07 -0.09
N GLY A 43 -37.84 16.31 -1.14
CA GLY A 43 -38.03 16.87 -2.48
C GLY A 43 -38.05 15.89 -3.66
N LEU A 44 -38.85 14.82 -3.63
CA LEU A 44 -39.23 14.05 -4.83
C LEU A 44 -40.33 14.80 -5.61
N ALA A 45 -40.15 15.00 -6.93
CA ALA A 45 -41.21 15.08 -7.96
C ALA A 45 -40.54 15.13 -9.35
N THR A 46 -40.30 14.01 -10.04
CA THR A 46 -41.15 13.39 -11.09
C THR A 46 -41.56 14.33 -12.24
N ASP A 47 -40.81 14.27 -13.34
CA ASP A 47 -41.19 14.69 -14.69
C ASP A 47 -42.23 13.72 -15.31
N PRO A 48 -43.26 14.21 -16.01
CA PRO A 48 -44.00 13.41 -16.98
C PRO A 48 -43.66 13.84 -18.42
N ASN A 49 -43.05 12.94 -19.18
CA ASN A 49 -42.85 13.06 -20.63
C ASN A 49 -44.01 12.37 -21.38
N PRO A 50 -44.81 13.09 -22.20
CA PRO A 50 -45.73 12.46 -23.15
C PRO A 50 -45.33 12.75 -24.60
N GLY A 51 -45.11 11.72 -25.42
CA GLY A 51 -44.92 11.97 -26.85
C GLY A 51 -44.42 10.84 -27.72
N ARG A 52 -45.10 9.69 -27.72
CA ARG A 52 -44.89 8.62 -28.72
C ARG A 52 -45.60 9.01 -30.03
N SER A 53 -44.84 9.44 -31.04
CA SER A 53 -45.35 9.56 -32.42
C SER A 53 -45.23 8.22 -33.15
N ARG A 54 -46.34 7.83 -33.78
CA ARG A 54 -46.54 6.59 -34.54
C ARG A 54 -45.91 6.73 -35.93
N GLY A 55 -45.06 5.78 -36.33
CA GLY A 55 -44.67 5.58 -37.73
C GLY A 55 -45.72 4.78 -38.52
N PRO A 56 -45.84 4.97 -39.84
CA PRO A 56 -46.76 4.19 -40.67
C PRO A 56 -46.18 2.83 -41.09
N ARG A 57 -47.10 1.86 -41.18
CA ARG A 57 -46.93 0.50 -41.71
C ARG A 57 -46.33 0.50 -43.13
N ALA A 58 -45.39 -0.40 -43.37
CA ALA A 58 -45.10 -0.92 -44.70
C ALA A 58 -44.78 -2.43 -44.65
N LEU A 59 -45.74 -3.18 -45.21
CA LEU A 59 -45.64 -4.38 -46.06
C LEU A 59 -44.49 -5.40 -45.84
N ALA A 60 -44.91 -6.63 -45.54
CA ALA A 60 -44.13 -7.87 -45.69
C ALA A 60 -43.75 -8.13 -47.16
N PRO A 61 -42.70 -8.93 -47.45
CA PRO A 61 -42.94 -10.36 -47.66
C PRO A 61 -41.77 -11.27 -47.25
N GLY A 62 -42.02 -12.58 -47.20
CA GLY A 62 -40.96 -13.59 -47.34
C GLY A 62 -40.88 -14.60 -46.19
N ALA A 63 -41.76 -15.61 -46.26
CA ALA A 63 -41.66 -16.80 -45.44
C ALA A 63 -40.33 -17.54 -45.71
N ARG A 64 -39.49 -17.66 -44.69
CA ARG A 64 -38.38 -18.60 -44.64
C ARG A 64 -38.50 -19.40 -43.35
N SER A 65 -38.77 -20.68 -43.50
CA SER A 65 -38.87 -21.69 -42.44
C SER A 65 -37.55 -21.79 -41.66
N GLN A 66 -37.57 -21.39 -40.39
CA GLN A 66 -36.53 -21.72 -39.41
C GLN A 66 -36.84 -23.06 -38.76
N PRO A 67 -35.83 -23.90 -38.49
CA PRO A 67 -36.01 -25.16 -37.77
C PRO A 67 -36.27 -24.89 -36.29
N GLN A 68 -37.19 -25.66 -35.75
CA GLN A 68 -37.72 -25.57 -34.40
C GLN A 68 -36.64 -26.02 -33.41
N GLY A 69 -35.95 -25.05 -32.80
CA GLY A 69 -35.07 -25.25 -31.66
C GLY A 69 -35.89 -25.38 -30.38
N ASP A 70 -35.56 -26.39 -29.58
CA ASP A 70 -36.22 -26.77 -28.35
C ASP A 70 -36.41 -25.61 -27.37
N ARG A 71 -37.64 -25.48 -26.85
CA ARG A 71 -37.97 -24.58 -25.75
C ARG A 71 -37.19 -25.02 -24.51
N VAL A 72 -36.08 -24.35 -24.23
CA VAL A 72 -35.50 -24.31 -22.89
C VAL A 72 -36.50 -23.59 -22.01
N SER A 73 -37.07 -24.34 -21.05
CA SER A 73 -37.97 -23.87 -20.01
C SER A 73 -37.41 -22.63 -19.31
N ASP A 74 -38.30 -21.65 -19.08
CA ASP A 74 -38.09 -20.47 -18.26
C ASP A 74 -37.60 -20.86 -16.86
N ALA A 75 -36.29 -20.85 -16.65
CA ALA A 75 -35.69 -20.77 -15.32
C ALA A 75 -35.85 -19.32 -14.83
N PRO A 76 -36.31 -19.09 -13.58
CA PRO A 76 -36.34 -17.75 -13.01
C PRO A 76 -34.92 -17.18 -13.06
N GLN A 77 -34.72 -16.10 -13.81
CA GLN A 77 -33.48 -15.33 -13.75
C GLN A 77 -33.35 -14.79 -12.32
N ALA A 78 -32.49 -15.43 -11.52
CA ALA A 78 -32.06 -14.90 -10.24
C ALA A 78 -31.36 -13.57 -10.54
N GLN A 79 -32.03 -12.47 -10.19
CA GLN A 79 -31.44 -11.14 -10.24
C GLN A 79 -30.19 -11.18 -9.33
N PRO A 80 -29.01 -10.73 -9.82
CA PRO A 80 -27.84 -10.63 -8.97
C PRO A 80 -28.19 -9.69 -7.81
N ALA A 81 -28.02 -10.18 -6.57
CA ALA A 81 -28.28 -9.39 -5.38
C ALA A 81 -27.52 -8.05 -5.47
N ASP A 82 -28.22 -6.95 -5.18
CA ASP A 82 -27.61 -5.62 -5.15
C ASP A 82 -26.36 -5.65 -4.24
N PRO A 83 -25.22 -5.09 -4.70
CA PRO A 83 -24.03 -5.04 -3.86
C PRO A 83 -24.37 -4.26 -2.59
N PRO A 84 -23.94 -4.73 -1.41
CA PRO A 84 -24.25 -4.08 -0.15
C PRO A 84 -23.82 -2.62 -0.23
N SER A 85 -24.73 -1.72 0.17
CA SER A 85 -24.46 -0.28 0.12
C SER A 85 -23.15 0.02 0.86
N ARG A 86 -22.35 0.95 0.34
CA ARG A 86 -21.06 1.34 0.95
C ARG A 86 -21.16 1.76 2.42
N GLN A 87 -22.37 2.09 2.89
CA GLN A 87 -22.64 2.42 4.28
C GLN A 87 -22.77 1.15 5.14
N ASN A 88 -23.42 0.09 4.64
CA ASN A 88 -23.56 -1.18 5.35
C ASN A 88 -22.20 -1.88 5.53
N THR A 89 -21.33 -1.82 4.51
CA THR A 89 -19.98 -2.39 4.61
C THR A 89 -19.09 -1.62 5.59
N ARG A 90 -19.17 -0.28 5.61
CA ARG A 90 -18.47 0.55 6.61
C ARG A 90 -18.95 0.26 8.03
N GLN A 91 -20.26 0.15 8.23
CA GLN A 91 -20.83 -0.15 9.55
C GLN A 91 -20.45 -1.55 10.06
N ALA A 92 -20.41 -2.55 9.17
CA ALA A 92 -19.96 -3.89 9.51
C ALA A 92 -18.47 -3.89 9.93
N ALA A 93 -17.59 -3.24 9.17
CA ALA A 93 -16.18 -3.12 9.50
C ALA A 93 -15.93 -2.35 10.81
N GLU A 94 -16.69 -1.28 11.08
CA GLU A 94 -16.62 -0.53 12.35
C GLU A 94 -17.09 -1.37 13.55
N ALA A 95 -18.10 -2.22 13.37
CA ALA A 95 -18.58 -3.12 14.43
C ALA A 95 -17.56 -4.20 14.76
N GLU A 96 -16.91 -4.77 13.75
CA GLU A 96 -15.87 -5.79 13.90
C GLU A 96 -14.63 -5.23 14.60
N GLN A 97 -14.22 -4.00 14.25
CA GLN A 97 -13.14 -3.28 14.94
C GLN A 97 -13.45 -3.01 16.43
N ARG A 98 -14.70 -2.70 16.77
CA ARG A 98 -15.11 -2.51 18.17
C ARG A 98 -15.08 -3.82 18.97
N VAL A 99 -15.48 -4.93 18.36
CA VAL A 99 -15.44 -6.26 19.00
C VAL A 99 -13.99 -6.70 19.26
N LEU A 100 -13.08 -6.49 18.31
CA LEU A 100 -11.65 -6.77 18.48
C LEU A 100 -11.01 -5.89 19.57
N GLY A 101 -11.39 -4.61 19.65
CA GLY A 101 -10.96 -3.71 20.73
C GLY A 101 -11.47 -4.14 22.12
N GLN A 102 -12.71 -4.61 22.21
CA GLN A 102 -13.28 -5.16 23.45
C GLN A 102 -12.59 -6.46 23.87
N LEU A 103 -12.18 -7.31 22.92
CA LEU A 103 -11.48 -8.56 23.21
C LEU A 103 -10.08 -8.33 23.83
N ARG A 104 -9.35 -7.30 23.38
CA ARG A 104 -8.07 -6.90 24.00
C ARG A 104 -8.23 -6.40 25.42
N LEU A 105 -9.34 -5.72 25.72
CA LEU A 105 -9.65 -5.26 27.08
C LEU A 105 -10.16 -6.40 27.98
N ALA A 106 -10.72 -7.46 27.39
CA ALA A 106 -11.23 -8.61 28.13
C ALA A 106 -10.11 -9.43 28.79
N LEU A 107 -8.93 -9.54 28.16
CA LEU A 107 -7.81 -10.33 28.68
C LEU A 107 -7.32 -9.86 30.07
N PRO A 108 -6.98 -8.57 30.30
CA PRO A 108 -6.59 -8.10 31.64
C PRO A 108 -7.75 -8.17 32.65
N LEU A 109 -9.00 -7.97 32.21
CA LEU A 109 -10.16 -8.09 33.09
C LEU A 109 -10.36 -9.54 33.58
N VAL A 110 -10.16 -10.53 32.71
CA VAL A 110 -10.20 -11.95 33.05
C VAL A 110 -9.06 -12.30 34.01
N ALA A 111 -7.85 -11.77 33.80
CA ALA A 111 -6.73 -11.97 34.72
C ALA A 111 -7.01 -11.42 36.13
N ILE A 112 -7.58 -10.21 36.21
CA ILE A 112 -7.97 -9.58 37.48
C ILE A 112 -9.09 -10.39 38.17
N LEU A 113 -10.11 -10.80 37.42
CA LEU A 113 -11.21 -11.61 37.95
C LEU A 113 -10.72 -12.97 38.47
N ALA A 114 -9.90 -13.67 37.68
CA ALA A 114 -9.35 -14.97 38.07
C ALA A 114 -8.47 -14.87 39.32
N THR A 115 -7.65 -13.82 39.42
CA THR A 115 -6.79 -13.57 40.59
C THR A 115 -7.63 -13.26 41.84
N THR A 116 -8.66 -12.43 41.73
CA THR A 116 -9.53 -12.05 42.86
C THR A 116 -10.36 -13.23 43.36
N VAL A 117 -10.92 -14.04 42.45
CA VAL A 117 -11.67 -15.26 42.79
C VAL A 117 -10.77 -16.30 43.46
N ALA A 118 -9.57 -16.54 42.92
CA ALA A 118 -8.61 -17.47 43.51
C ALA A 118 -8.19 -17.03 44.92
N GLY A 119 -7.95 -15.74 45.12
CA GLY A 119 -7.61 -15.17 46.43
C GLY A 119 -8.73 -15.28 47.46
N ALA A 120 -9.97 -15.04 47.03
CA ALA A 120 -11.13 -15.11 47.92
C ALA A 120 -11.47 -16.55 48.34
N LEU A 121 -11.32 -17.53 47.45
CA LEU A 121 -11.74 -18.92 47.70
C LEU A 121 -10.64 -19.81 48.27
N LEU A 122 -9.39 -19.65 47.83
CA LEU A 122 -8.29 -20.56 48.17
C LEU A 122 -7.15 -19.86 48.94
N GLY A 123 -7.30 -18.56 49.23
CA GLY A 123 -6.33 -17.77 49.97
C GLY A 123 -5.25 -17.12 49.10
N PRO A 124 -4.29 -16.41 49.73
CA PRO A 124 -3.35 -15.54 49.00
C PRO A 124 -2.31 -16.31 48.17
N GLY A 125 -1.93 -17.53 48.56
CA GLY A 125 -0.95 -18.33 47.84
C GLY A 125 -1.36 -18.63 46.39
N PRO A 126 -2.53 -19.25 46.17
CA PRO A 126 -3.07 -19.49 44.82
C PRO A 126 -3.28 -18.20 43.99
N ALA A 127 -3.67 -17.09 44.62
CA ALA A 127 -3.81 -15.80 43.92
C ALA A 127 -2.49 -15.32 43.30
N VAL A 128 -1.39 -15.44 44.05
CA VAL A 128 -0.04 -15.08 43.55
C VAL A 128 0.36 -15.97 42.37
N LEU A 129 0.06 -17.27 42.42
CA LEU A 129 0.35 -18.19 41.31
C LEU A 129 -0.46 -17.86 40.04
N VAL A 130 -1.74 -17.54 40.18
CA VAL A 130 -2.60 -17.14 39.04
C VAL A 130 -2.07 -15.85 38.41
N LEU A 131 -1.78 -14.83 39.22
CA LEU A 131 -1.24 -13.56 38.73
C LEU A 131 0.12 -13.74 38.05
N ALA A 132 1.02 -14.55 38.62
CA ALA A 132 2.30 -14.88 38.02
C ALA A 132 2.14 -15.62 36.67
N GLY A 133 1.16 -16.52 36.56
CA GLY A 133 0.82 -17.20 35.32
C GLY A 133 0.37 -16.24 34.21
N PHE A 134 -0.54 -15.33 34.52
CA PHE A 134 -0.97 -14.29 33.57
C PHE A 134 0.18 -13.34 33.18
N ALA A 135 1.03 -12.96 34.14
CA ALA A 135 2.21 -12.13 33.86
C ALA A 135 3.21 -12.84 32.93
N LEU A 136 3.42 -14.15 33.13
CA LEU A 136 4.28 -14.96 32.27
C LEU A 136 3.71 -15.06 30.85
N LEU A 137 2.41 -15.31 30.69
CA LEU A 137 1.77 -15.35 29.37
C LEU A 137 1.86 -14.02 28.64
N ALA A 138 1.67 -12.89 29.34
CA ALA A 138 1.84 -11.56 28.77
C ALA A 138 3.30 -11.30 28.33
N ALA A 139 4.29 -11.77 29.10
CA ALA A 139 5.69 -11.67 28.72
C ALA A 139 6.01 -12.51 27.47
N ILE A 140 5.44 -13.72 27.36
CA ILE A 140 5.58 -14.57 26.17
C ILE A 140 4.95 -13.90 24.95
N GLU A 141 3.75 -13.32 25.08
CA GLU A 141 3.10 -12.58 24.00
C GLU A 141 3.94 -11.37 23.56
N SER A 142 4.44 -10.58 24.51
CA SER A 142 5.30 -9.43 24.24
C SER A 142 6.58 -9.84 23.50
N LEU A 143 7.21 -10.94 23.92
CA LEU A 143 8.41 -11.46 23.25
C LEU A 143 8.08 -11.92 21.83
N TRP A 144 6.98 -12.65 21.65
CA TRP A 144 6.53 -13.15 20.35
C TRP A 144 6.15 -12.02 19.38
N SER A 145 5.50 -10.96 19.88
CA SER A 145 5.19 -9.76 19.09
C SER A 145 6.45 -9.02 18.66
N SER A 146 7.45 -8.92 19.53
CA SER A 146 8.74 -8.31 19.18
C SER A 146 9.49 -9.14 18.15
N LEU A 147 9.42 -10.46 18.25
CA LEU A 147 10.05 -11.37 17.29
C LEU A 147 9.41 -11.24 15.90
N GLN A 148 8.07 -11.18 15.81
CA GLN A 148 7.37 -10.93 14.55
C GLN A 148 7.72 -9.57 13.94
N ALA A 149 7.82 -8.52 14.77
CA ALA A 149 8.25 -7.20 14.30
C ALA A 149 9.67 -7.24 13.70
N LEU A 150 10.58 -7.99 14.31
CA LEU A 150 11.96 -8.16 13.81
C LEU A 150 12.01 -9.02 12.54
N LEU A 151 11.15 -10.04 12.43
CA LEU A 151 11.02 -10.90 11.25
C LEU A 151 10.29 -10.20 10.08
N GLY A 152 9.78 -8.98 10.27
CA GLY A 152 9.02 -8.25 9.26
C GLY A 152 7.61 -8.78 9.02
N GLU A 153 7.16 -9.75 9.83
CA GLU A 153 5.82 -10.32 9.78
C GLU A 153 4.83 -9.48 10.59
N ALA A 154 4.80 -8.17 10.37
CA ALA A 154 3.77 -7.34 10.98
C ALA A 154 2.41 -7.90 10.56
N PRO A 155 1.54 -8.32 11.51
CA PRO A 155 0.31 -9.00 11.16
C PRO A 155 -0.62 -8.03 10.43
N LEU A 156 -0.68 -8.17 9.10
CA LEU A 156 -1.74 -7.58 8.30
C LEU A 156 -3.04 -8.20 8.75
N SER A 157 -4.06 -7.39 9.03
CA SER A 157 -5.41 -7.90 9.31
C SER A 157 -5.82 -8.80 8.16
N ARG A 158 -6.59 -9.87 8.42
CA ARG A 158 -6.99 -10.81 7.35
C ARG A 158 -7.73 -10.08 6.23
N GLU A 159 -8.52 -9.08 6.61
CA GLU A 159 -9.27 -8.19 5.74
C GLU A 159 -8.34 -7.34 4.87
N ASP A 160 -7.24 -6.85 5.44
CA ASP A 160 -6.20 -6.12 4.73
C ASP A 160 -5.46 -7.05 3.76
N ALA A 161 -5.11 -8.27 4.18
CA ALA A 161 -4.47 -9.26 3.33
C ALA A 161 -5.34 -9.64 2.11
N TYR A 162 -6.66 -9.77 2.30
CA TYR A 162 -7.60 -9.98 1.18
C TYR A 162 -7.75 -8.74 0.29
N ALA A 163 -7.76 -7.54 0.88
CA ALA A 163 -7.84 -6.29 0.11
C ALA A 163 -6.58 -6.04 -0.73
N TYR A 164 -5.39 -6.43 -0.25
CA TYR A 164 -4.14 -6.35 -1.01
C TYR A 164 -3.97 -7.50 -2.02
N GLY A 165 -4.59 -8.65 -1.77
CA GLY A 165 -4.42 -9.85 -2.60
C GLY A 165 -5.40 -9.97 -3.78
N ALA A 166 -6.49 -9.22 -3.80
CA ALA A 166 -7.47 -9.28 -4.89
C ALA A 166 -6.94 -8.53 -6.13
N PRO A 167 -6.64 -9.22 -7.25
CA PRO A 167 -6.15 -8.56 -8.45
C PRO A 167 -7.20 -7.59 -8.98
N SER A 168 -6.76 -6.41 -9.38
CA SER A 168 -7.63 -5.44 -10.04
C SER A 168 -8.04 -5.95 -11.43
N ALA A 169 -9.17 -5.47 -11.97
CA ALA A 169 -9.64 -5.86 -13.30
C ALA A 169 -8.58 -5.54 -14.38
N GLU A 170 -7.83 -4.47 -14.19
CA GLU A 170 -6.73 -4.04 -15.04
C GLU A 170 -5.53 -5.00 -14.97
N GLU A 171 -5.23 -5.56 -13.79
CA GLU A 171 -4.20 -6.59 -13.64
C GLU A 171 -4.59 -7.92 -14.29
N GLU A 172 -5.85 -8.30 -14.21
CA GLU A 172 -6.37 -9.48 -14.91
C GLU A 172 -6.28 -9.30 -16.43
N GLN A 173 -6.66 -8.12 -16.94
CA GLN A 173 -6.49 -7.76 -18.35
C GLN A 173 -5.02 -7.79 -18.77
N LYS A 174 -4.11 -7.25 -17.95
CA LYS A 174 -2.65 -7.32 -18.20
C LYS A 174 -2.21 -8.78 -18.32
N ARG A 175 -2.61 -9.65 -17.40
CA ARG A 175 -2.28 -11.08 -17.45
C ARG A 175 -2.83 -11.76 -18.70
N ALA A 176 -4.03 -11.39 -19.14
CA ALA A 176 -4.63 -11.90 -20.37
C ALA A 176 -3.83 -11.46 -21.61
N VAL A 177 -3.48 -10.18 -21.72
CA VAL A 177 -2.68 -9.63 -22.84
C VAL A 177 -1.29 -10.25 -22.89
N LEU A 178 -0.62 -10.40 -21.74
CA LEU A 178 0.71 -11.04 -21.69
C LEU A 178 0.65 -12.52 -22.08
N ARG A 179 -0.44 -13.21 -21.72
CA ARG A 179 -0.67 -14.59 -22.19
C ARG A 179 -0.92 -14.63 -23.70
N ALA A 180 -1.71 -13.71 -24.25
CA ALA A 180 -1.95 -13.61 -25.69
C ALA A 180 -0.65 -13.37 -26.47
N LEU A 181 0.25 -12.51 -25.97
CA LEU A 181 1.57 -12.31 -26.57
C LEU A 181 2.41 -13.60 -26.61
N LYS A 182 2.34 -14.42 -25.57
CA LYS A 182 3.03 -15.71 -25.52
C LYS A 182 2.42 -16.75 -26.44
N ASP A 183 1.10 -16.74 -26.57
CA ASP A 183 0.37 -17.61 -27.50
C ASP A 183 0.71 -17.27 -28.96
N LEU A 184 0.75 -15.98 -29.32
CA LEU A 184 1.19 -15.53 -30.65
C LEU A 184 2.61 -15.98 -30.99
N GLU A 185 3.54 -15.92 -30.03
CA GLU A 185 4.91 -16.40 -30.22
C GLU A 185 4.95 -17.91 -30.51
N PHE A 186 4.10 -18.68 -29.83
CA PHE A 186 3.93 -20.10 -30.08
C PHE A 186 3.29 -20.37 -31.46
N GLU A 187 2.22 -19.66 -31.84
CA GLU A 187 1.57 -19.84 -33.13
C GLU A 187 2.49 -19.54 -34.31
N ARG A 188 3.35 -18.52 -34.19
CA ARG A 188 4.41 -18.24 -35.17
C ARG A 188 5.42 -19.40 -35.23
N GLY A 189 5.86 -19.91 -34.07
CA GLY A 189 6.80 -21.04 -34.01
C GLY A 189 6.26 -22.33 -34.64
N VAL A 190 4.94 -22.52 -34.64
CA VAL A 190 4.24 -23.64 -35.30
C VAL A 190 3.95 -23.34 -36.78
N GLY A 191 4.16 -22.11 -37.24
CA GLY A 191 3.91 -21.69 -38.62
C GLY A 191 2.43 -21.47 -38.95
N LYS A 192 1.57 -21.23 -37.95
CA LYS A 192 0.14 -20.94 -38.16
C LYS A 192 -0.14 -19.51 -38.62
N ILE A 193 0.75 -18.59 -38.29
CA ILE A 193 0.65 -17.17 -38.62
C ILE A 193 1.91 -16.73 -39.38
N SER A 194 1.76 -15.77 -40.28
CA SER A 194 2.88 -15.17 -41.01
C SER A 194 3.72 -14.26 -40.09
N ASP A 195 4.97 -13.98 -40.49
CA ASP A 195 5.83 -13.06 -39.74
C ASP A 195 5.29 -11.61 -39.80
N GLU A 196 4.67 -11.23 -40.92
CA GLU A 196 3.99 -9.94 -41.06
C GLU A 196 2.79 -9.81 -40.09
N ASP A 197 1.90 -10.80 -40.04
CA ASP A 197 0.75 -10.78 -39.12
C ASP A 197 1.20 -10.80 -37.66
N PHE A 198 2.25 -11.57 -37.36
CA PHE A 198 2.84 -11.60 -36.03
C PHE A 198 3.37 -10.23 -35.61
N ALA A 199 4.07 -9.52 -36.50
CA ALA A 199 4.62 -8.19 -36.21
C ALA A 199 3.51 -7.17 -35.93
N GLU A 200 2.44 -7.17 -36.72
CA GLU A 200 1.28 -6.29 -36.53
C GLU A 200 0.57 -6.58 -35.19
N LEU A 201 0.21 -7.84 -34.95
CA LEU A 201 -0.52 -8.24 -33.74
C LEU A 201 0.31 -7.98 -32.48
N THR A 202 1.61 -8.29 -32.52
CA THR A 202 2.52 -8.05 -31.40
C THR A 202 2.63 -6.55 -31.10
N ALA A 203 2.73 -5.69 -32.11
CA ALA A 203 2.79 -4.24 -31.92
C ALA A 203 1.52 -3.73 -31.21
N ARG A 204 0.33 -4.20 -31.64
CA ARG A 204 -0.95 -3.84 -31.02
C ARG A 204 -1.06 -4.31 -29.57
N TYR A 205 -0.76 -5.58 -29.27
CA TYR A 205 -0.84 -6.11 -27.91
C TYR A 205 0.21 -5.49 -26.98
N ARG A 206 1.39 -5.13 -27.48
CA ARG A 206 2.39 -4.38 -26.69
C ARG A 206 1.93 -2.97 -26.35
N ALA A 207 1.28 -2.27 -27.30
CA ALA A 207 0.69 -0.97 -27.04
C ALA A 207 -0.42 -1.06 -25.96
N GLU A 208 -1.25 -2.11 -26.03
CA GLU A 208 -2.29 -2.37 -25.03
C GLU A 208 -1.70 -2.71 -23.65
N ALA A 209 -0.68 -3.57 -23.58
CA ALA A 209 0.02 -3.88 -22.34
C ALA A 209 0.64 -2.62 -21.71
N LYS A 210 1.27 -1.76 -22.52
CA LYS A 210 1.84 -0.47 -22.06
C LYS A 210 0.75 0.43 -21.46
N ARG A 211 -0.40 0.53 -22.13
CA ARG A 211 -1.55 1.29 -21.62
C ARG A 211 -2.06 0.74 -20.28
N LEU A 212 -2.18 -0.57 -20.15
CA LEU A 212 -2.65 -1.20 -18.90
C LEU A 212 -1.67 -0.95 -17.74
N LEU A 213 -0.37 -1.02 -18.00
CA LEU A 213 0.66 -0.71 -16.99
C LEU A 213 0.54 0.75 -16.51
N GLN A 214 0.37 1.69 -17.43
CA GLN A 214 0.18 3.11 -17.07
C GLN A 214 -1.05 3.33 -16.19
N VAL A 215 -2.17 2.66 -16.49
CA VAL A 215 -3.38 2.75 -15.66
C VAL A 215 -3.14 2.19 -14.25
N ILE A 216 -2.44 1.06 -14.13
CA ILE A 216 -2.10 0.47 -12.83
C ILE A 216 -1.17 1.39 -12.04
N ASP A 217 -0.15 1.97 -12.68
CA ASP A 217 0.76 2.92 -12.04
C ASP A 217 0.03 4.18 -11.55
N GLU A 218 -0.87 4.74 -12.37
CA GLU A 218 -1.68 5.91 -12.00
C GLU A 218 -2.56 5.62 -10.79
N ARG A 219 -3.21 4.45 -10.77
CA ARG A 219 -4.06 4.01 -9.66
C ARG A 219 -3.25 3.76 -8.39
N GLY A 220 -2.01 3.31 -8.53
CA GLY A 220 -1.07 3.09 -7.42
C GLY A 220 -0.41 4.36 -6.88
N ARG A 221 -0.41 5.47 -7.64
CA ARG A 221 0.30 6.71 -7.28
C ARG A 221 -0.05 7.25 -5.89
N PRO A 222 -1.33 7.35 -5.45
CA PRO A 222 -1.65 7.86 -4.12
C PRO A 222 -1.12 6.97 -2.97
N GLY A 223 -0.91 5.68 -3.23
CA GLY A 223 -0.26 4.77 -2.30
C GLY A 223 1.24 5.03 -2.21
N ARG A 224 1.90 5.15 -3.37
CA ARG A 224 3.34 5.46 -3.47
C ARG A 224 3.69 6.77 -2.77
N GLU A 225 2.94 7.84 -3.04
CA GLU A 225 3.15 9.16 -2.39
C GLU A 225 3.00 9.10 -0.85
N LYS A 226 2.12 8.25 -0.32
CA LYS A 226 1.99 8.06 1.12
C LYS A 226 3.19 7.31 1.70
N VAL A 227 3.64 6.27 1.00
CA VAL A 227 4.82 5.49 1.40
C VAL A 227 6.05 6.37 1.36
N GLU A 228 6.27 7.13 0.30
CA GLU A 228 7.37 8.09 0.16
C GLU A 228 7.38 9.08 1.32
N LYS A 229 6.24 9.71 1.65
CA LYS A 229 6.14 10.62 2.81
C LYS A 229 6.47 9.94 4.14
N LEU A 230 6.05 8.70 4.33
CA LEU A 230 6.36 7.94 5.55
C LEU A 230 7.85 7.59 5.62
N VAL A 231 8.44 7.19 4.49
CA VAL A 231 9.88 6.91 4.38
C VAL A 231 10.68 8.18 4.66
N ASP A 232 10.30 9.32 4.10
CA ASP A 232 10.92 10.62 4.37
C ASP A 232 10.85 11.02 5.84
N GLN A 233 9.71 10.78 6.50
CA GLN A 233 9.56 11.04 7.93
C GLN A 233 10.49 10.15 8.76
N LEU A 234 10.56 8.86 8.44
CA LEU A 234 11.42 7.91 9.14
C LEU A 234 12.92 8.21 8.94
N LEU A 235 13.32 8.58 7.73
CA LEU A 235 14.70 8.98 7.43
C LEU A 235 15.13 10.21 8.25
N LYS A 236 14.24 11.21 8.38
CA LYS A 236 14.47 12.41 9.21
C LYS A 236 14.59 12.07 10.68
N GLU A 237 13.73 11.21 11.20
CA GLU A 237 13.78 10.74 12.59
C GLU A 237 15.08 9.99 12.90
N GLN A 238 15.62 9.26 11.91
CA GLN A 238 16.88 8.52 12.03
C GLN A 238 18.13 9.37 11.73
N GLY A 239 17.97 10.64 11.33
CA GLY A 239 19.07 11.52 10.96
C GLY A 239 19.82 11.09 9.69
N LEU A 240 19.15 10.29 8.83
CA LEU A 240 19.69 9.75 7.58
C LEU A 240 19.17 10.54 6.36
N ASP A 241 19.13 11.87 6.45
CA ASP A 241 18.82 12.73 5.31
C ASP A 241 19.98 12.67 4.29
N SER A 242 20.00 11.63 3.46
CA SER A 242 20.65 11.72 2.16
C SER A 242 19.68 12.46 1.25
N THR A 243 19.99 13.71 0.94
CA THR A 243 19.41 14.49 -0.15
C THR A 243 19.50 13.68 -1.45
N HIS A 244 18.48 12.88 -1.74
CA HIS A 244 18.21 12.41 -3.09
C HIS A 244 17.36 13.51 -3.72
N GLU A 245 18.05 14.50 -4.29
CA GLU A 245 17.44 15.45 -5.21
C GLU A 245 16.82 14.60 -6.33
N PRO A 246 15.51 14.75 -6.62
CA PRO A 246 14.87 13.92 -7.63
C PRO A 246 15.52 14.22 -8.97
N ALA A 247 16.32 13.28 -9.46
CA ALA A 247 16.85 13.30 -10.82
C ALA A 247 15.63 13.30 -11.76
N ASN A 248 15.34 14.48 -12.29
CA ASN A 248 14.34 14.69 -13.31
C ASN A 248 14.86 13.99 -14.57
N ASP A 249 14.42 12.75 -14.79
CA ASP A 249 14.61 12.01 -16.04
C ASP A 249 13.81 12.70 -17.15
N THR A 250 14.37 13.79 -17.67
CA THR A 250 14.04 14.29 -19.01
C THR A 250 15.18 13.87 -19.91
N GLU A 251 14.87 12.99 -20.86
CA GLU A 251 15.72 12.68 -22.01
C GLU A 251 16.35 13.96 -22.57
N SER A 252 17.68 14.04 -22.51
CA SER A 252 18.44 14.90 -23.40
C SER A 252 19.62 14.09 -23.88
N GLU A 253 19.44 13.48 -25.05
CA GLU A 253 20.55 13.31 -25.99
C GLU A 253 21.21 14.69 -26.17
N SER A 254 22.40 14.86 -25.62
CA SER A 254 23.37 15.82 -26.13
C SER A 254 24.73 15.37 -25.63
N GLU A 255 25.60 15.09 -26.59
CA GLU A 255 27.04 15.00 -26.44
C GLU A 255 27.53 16.09 -25.48
N ALA A 256 28.12 15.67 -24.35
CA ALA A 256 28.90 16.52 -23.48
C ALA A 256 30.15 15.75 -23.08
N GLU A 257 31.26 16.27 -23.56
CA GLU A 257 32.61 15.79 -23.34
C GLU A 257 32.90 15.60 -21.84
N SER A 258 33.39 14.41 -21.55
CA SER A 258 34.29 14.04 -20.46
C SER A 258 34.91 15.22 -19.66
N GLU A 259 34.22 15.67 -18.62
CA GLU A 259 34.90 16.03 -17.38
C GLU A 259 35.00 14.75 -16.55
N ALA A 260 36.21 14.19 -16.52
CA ALA A 260 36.53 12.97 -15.82
C ALA A 260 36.26 13.14 -14.33
N ASP A 261 35.27 12.40 -13.81
CA ASP A 261 35.19 12.12 -12.38
C ASP A 261 36.50 11.43 -11.97
N PRO A 262 37.28 12.00 -11.03
CA PRO A 262 38.54 11.43 -10.57
C PRO A 262 38.40 10.05 -9.91
N ARG A 263 37.17 9.53 -9.76
CA ARG A 263 36.86 8.22 -9.17
C ARG A 263 36.40 7.16 -10.19
N ALA A 264 36.52 7.40 -11.48
CA ALA A 264 36.11 6.42 -12.48
C ALA A 264 37.21 5.37 -12.77
N GLN A 265 36.93 4.08 -12.55
CA GLN A 265 37.80 2.96 -12.92
C GLN A 265 37.44 2.39 -14.32
N PRO A 266 38.43 2.13 -15.20
CA PRO A 266 38.16 1.56 -16.51
C PRO A 266 37.88 0.06 -16.43
N CYS A 267 36.86 -0.41 -17.14
CA CYS A 267 36.61 -1.83 -17.27
C CYS A 267 37.76 -2.55 -18.02
N PRO A 268 38.33 -3.66 -17.51
CA PRO A 268 39.40 -4.38 -18.19
C PRO A 268 38.96 -5.04 -19.51
N HIS A 269 37.66 -5.26 -19.72
CA HIS A 269 37.13 -5.93 -20.91
C HIS A 269 36.70 -4.95 -22.02
N CYS A 270 36.03 -3.85 -21.69
CA CYS A 270 35.46 -2.93 -22.67
C CYS A 270 35.84 -1.47 -22.48
N GLN A 271 36.73 -1.18 -21.52
CA GLN A 271 37.28 0.16 -21.23
C GLN A 271 36.25 1.23 -20.88
N THR A 272 34.99 0.84 -20.61
CA THR A 272 33.99 1.78 -20.11
C THR A 272 34.40 2.26 -18.71
N ALA A 273 34.35 3.56 -18.49
CA ALA A 273 34.52 4.18 -17.19
C ALA A 273 33.34 3.81 -16.28
N ASN A 274 33.62 3.12 -15.18
CA ASN A 274 32.63 2.76 -14.15
C ASN A 274 33.01 3.44 -12.84
N ASP A 275 32.03 3.59 -11.96
CA ASP A 275 32.23 4.17 -10.64
C ASP A 275 33.19 3.30 -9.81
N ASP A 276 33.92 3.90 -8.85
CA ASP A 276 34.94 3.21 -8.04
C ASP A 276 34.37 2.01 -7.26
N ASP A 277 33.11 2.09 -6.87
CA ASP A 277 32.37 1.05 -6.15
C ASP A 277 31.64 0.06 -7.07
N ALA A 278 31.76 0.22 -8.40
CA ALA A 278 31.12 -0.68 -9.35
C ALA A 278 31.76 -2.08 -9.29
N VAL A 279 30.97 -3.10 -8.92
CA VAL A 279 31.40 -4.52 -8.96
C VAL A 279 31.34 -5.07 -10.38
N PHE A 280 30.47 -4.52 -11.24
CA PHE A 280 30.27 -4.92 -12.62
C PHE A 280 30.32 -3.71 -13.55
N CYS A 281 30.80 -3.92 -14.77
CA CYS A 281 30.80 -2.90 -15.80
C CYS A 281 29.37 -2.57 -16.25
N LYS A 282 29.01 -1.27 -16.24
CA LYS A 282 27.68 -0.79 -16.68
C LYS A 282 27.39 -1.01 -18.17
N LYS A 283 28.42 -1.22 -19.00
CA LYS A 283 28.26 -1.46 -20.44
C LYS A 283 28.26 -2.94 -20.83
N CYS A 284 29.22 -3.72 -20.33
CA CYS A 284 29.40 -5.11 -20.77
C CYS A 284 29.11 -6.17 -19.69
N GLY A 285 28.84 -5.78 -18.46
CA GLY A 285 28.54 -6.70 -17.35
C GLY A 285 29.73 -7.51 -16.82
N ALA A 286 30.96 -7.26 -17.27
CA ALA A 286 32.14 -7.93 -16.73
C ALA A 286 32.41 -7.49 -15.28
N ARG A 287 32.84 -8.42 -14.40
CA ARG A 287 33.26 -8.09 -13.02
C ARG A 287 34.52 -7.23 -13.03
N LEU A 288 34.57 -6.25 -12.14
CA LEU A 288 35.67 -5.29 -11.99
C LEU A 288 36.61 -5.63 -10.82
N ASP A 289 36.22 -6.56 -9.93
CA ASP A 289 37.04 -6.98 -8.79
C ASP A 289 38.40 -7.58 -9.21
N PRO A 290 39.54 -7.02 -8.76
CA PRO A 290 40.87 -7.50 -9.13
C PRO A 290 41.30 -8.83 -8.48
N ASN A 291 40.48 -9.43 -7.60
CA ASN A 291 40.89 -10.58 -6.78
C ASN A 291 40.51 -11.99 -7.31
N GLU A 292 39.94 -12.12 -8.51
CA GLU A 292 39.62 -13.45 -9.08
C GLU A 292 40.16 -13.72 -10.49
N ALA A 293 41.05 -12.88 -11.02
CA ALA A 293 41.70 -13.10 -12.33
C ALA A 293 42.82 -14.17 -12.32
N LYS A 294 42.85 -15.07 -11.32
CA LYS A 294 43.77 -16.22 -11.28
C LYS A 294 43.06 -17.47 -10.78
N LYS A 295 42.48 -18.21 -11.72
CA LYS A 295 42.40 -19.66 -11.67
C LYS A 295 42.52 -20.25 -13.06
#